data_AF-A0A930AMQ4-F1
#
_entry.id   AF-A0A930AMQ4-F1
#
_cell.length_a   1.000
_cell.length_b   1.000
_cell.length_c   1.000
_cell.angle_alpha   90.00
_cell.angle_beta   90.00
_cell.angle_gamma   90.00
#
_symmetry.space_group_name_H-M   'P 1'
#
loop_
_entity.id
_entity.type
_entity.pdbx_description
1 polymer ?
#
loop_
_entity_poly.entity_id
_entity_poly.type
_entity_poly.pdbx_seq_one_letter_code
_entity_poly.pdbx_strand_id
1 'polypeptide(L)'
;MLVPFVGCKKKVTDTMTNGEWLTELTAQAGITYYQQEEPYFLNITSNSPYFTVVQSSVEWEVLNPSKAFNPSATLTREMVAYTLMNLISRTHEG
;
A
#
# COMPACT_ATOMS: atom_id res chain seq x y z
N MET A 1 -25.22 -37.88 22.14
CA MET A 1 -24.87 -37.46 20.77
C MET A 1 -23.95 -36.25 20.89
N LEU A 2 -22.64 -36.46 20.82
CA LEU A 2 -21.64 -35.39 20.92
C LEU A 2 -21.43 -34.81 19.53
N VAL A 3 -21.79 -33.55 19.32
CA VAL A 3 -21.49 -32.82 18.09
C VAL A 3 -20.06 -32.31 18.23
N PRO A 4 -19.07 -32.82 17.47
CA PRO A 4 -17.75 -32.24 17.52
C PRO A 4 -17.85 -30.86 16.85
N PHE A 5 -17.53 -29.80 17.60
CA PHE A 5 -17.18 -28.52 17.01
C PHE A 5 -15.89 -28.73 16.21
N VAL A 6 -16.03 -29.18 14.96
CA VAL A 6 -14.98 -29.06 13.97
C VAL A 6 -14.91 -27.57 13.65
N GLY A 7 -14.17 -26.84 14.48
CA GLY A 7 -13.68 -25.53 14.10
C GLY A 7 -12.83 -25.73 12.86
N CYS A 8 -13.43 -25.55 11.68
CA CYS A 8 -12.68 -25.18 10.49
C CYS A 8 -11.93 -23.89 10.86
N LYS A 9 -10.69 -24.03 11.35
CA LYS A 9 -9.73 -22.95 11.28
C LYS A 9 -9.58 -22.68 9.79
N LYS A 10 -10.34 -21.73 9.24
CA LYS A 10 -9.91 -21.04 8.02
C LYS A 10 -8.51 -20.57 8.38
N LYS A 11 -7.49 -21.18 7.75
CA LYS A 11 -6.16 -20.59 7.77
C LYS A 11 -6.38 -19.20 7.17
N VAL A 12 -6.24 -18.17 7.99
CA VAL A 12 -6.16 -16.80 7.49
C VAL A 12 -4.80 -16.74 6.80
N THR A 13 -4.81 -17.12 5.53
CA THR A 13 -3.75 -16.88 4.56
C THR A 13 -4.05 -15.59 3.78
N ASP A 14 -4.75 -14.64 4.39
CA ASP A 14 -4.90 -13.29 3.83
C ASP A 14 -3.60 -12.53 4.08
N THR A 15 -2.58 -12.83 3.27
CA THR A 15 -1.39 -12.00 3.19
C THR A 15 -1.71 -10.79 2.34
N MET A 16 -1.70 -9.61 2.95
CA MET A 16 -1.86 -8.35 2.24
C MET A 16 -0.68 -8.10 1.31
N THR A 17 -0.92 -7.48 0.16
CA THR A 17 0.10 -7.00 -0.77
C THR A 17 0.47 -5.55 -0.47
N ASN A 18 1.60 -5.10 -1.00
CA ASN A 18 2.02 -3.71 -0.89
C ASN A 18 1.00 -2.72 -1.48
N GLY A 19 0.37 -3.10 -2.60
CA GLY A 19 -0.65 -2.27 -3.26
C GLY A 19 -1.93 -2.14 -2.43
N GLU A 20 -2.42 -3.24 -1.87
CA GLU A 20 -3.56 -3.22 -0.95
C GLU A 20 -3.25 -2.36 0.28
N TRP A 21 -2.05 -2.51 0.86
CA TRP A 21 -1.63 -1.71 2.01
C TRP A 21 -1.61 -0.20 1.71
N LEU A 22 -1.01 0.20 0.59
CA LEU A 22 -0.99 1.61 0.19
C LEU A 22 -2.39 2.14 -0.08
N THR A 23 -3.27 1.31 -0.64
CA THR A 23 -4.68 1.68 -0.86
C THR A 23 -5.36 2.01 0.47
N GLU A 24 -5.22 1.15 1.48
CA GLU A 24 -5.79 1.39 2.82
C GLU A 24 -5.15 2.59 3.53
N LEU A 25 -3.83 2.71 3.47
CA LEU A 25 -3.10 3.80 4.10
C LEU A 25 -3.49 5.15 3.51
N THR A 26 -3.51 5.25 2.18
CA THR A 26 -3.83 6.51 1.49
C THR A 26 -5.31 6.89 1.65
N ALA A 27 -6.23 5.92 1.64
CA ALA A 27 -7.64 6.17 1.93
C ALA A 27 -7.84 6.76 3.34
N GLN A 28 -7.19 6.18 4.35
CA GLN A 28 -7.27 6.66 5.74
C GLN A 28 -6.60 8.04 5.92
N ALA A 29 -5.54 8.32 5.17
CA ALA A 29 -4.83 9.60 5.21
C ALA A 29 -5.49 10.69 4.34
N GLY A 30 -6.52 10.37 3.54
CA GLY A 30 -7.14 11.31 2.60
C GLY A 30 -6.28 11.60 1.35
N ILE A 31 -5.26 10.79 1.08
CA ILE A 31 -4.33 10.95 -0.05
C ILE A 31 -4.95 10.32 -1.31
N THR A 32 -5.79 11.08 -2.00
CA THR A 32 -6.61 10.56 -3.12
C THR A 32 -6.28 11.18 -4.48
N TYR A 33 -5.39 12.17 -4.50
CA TYR A 33 -5.11 12.98 -5.69
C TYR A 33 -3.62 12.97 -6.03
N TYR A 34 -3.34 13.05 -7.34
CA TYR A 34 -2.01 13.22 -7.93
C TYR A 34 -2.11 14.18 -9.13
N GLN A 35 -1.01 14.82 -9.49
CA GLN A 35 -0.92 15.80 -10.59
C GLN A 35 -0.21 15.25 -11.82
N GLN A 36 0.83 14.41 -11.64
CA GLN A 36 1.66 13.91 -12.73
C GLN A 36 1.02 12.67 -13.38
N GLU A 37 0.68 12.77 -14.66
CA GLU A 37 0.14 11.65 -15.41
C GLU A 37 1.23 10.67 -15.89
N GLU A 38 2.48 11.13 -16.00
CA GLU A 38 3.60 10.27 -16.35
C GLU A 38 3.92 9.28 -15.19
N PRO A 39 4.04 7.96 -15.46
CA PRO A 39 4.38 6.98 -14.43
C PRO A 39 5.71 7.25 -13.71
N TYR A 40 5.70 7.40 -12.38
CA TYR A 40 6.94 7.44 -11.58
C TYR A 40 7.68 6.10 -11.57
N PHE A 41 6.97 4.98 -11.76
CA PHE A 41 7.53 3.64 -11.84
C PHE A 41 7.20 3.00 -13.18
N LEU A 42 8.24 2.61 -13.95
CA LEU A 42 8.07 2.02 -15.28
C LEU A 42 7.24 0.73 -15.29
N ASN A 43 7.24 -0.03 -14.20
CA ASN A 43 6.47 -1.26 -14.05
C ASN A 43 5.00 -1.03 -13.63
N ILE A 44 4.57 0.21 -13.44
CA ILE A 44 3.23 0.57 -12.94
C ILE A 44 2.63 1.60 -13.89
N THR A 45 2.03 1.10 -14.97
CA THR A 45 1.40 1.93 -16.00
C THR A 45 0.00 2.39 -15.57
N SER A 46 -0.58 3.33 -16.32
CA SER A 46 -1.94 3.85 -16.10
C SER A 46 -3.05 2.79 -16.13
N ASN A 47 -2.78 1.61 -16.72
CA ASN A 47 -3.70 0.48 -16.74
C ASN A 47 -3.65 -0.38 -15.45
N SER A 48 -2.71 -0.09 -14.53
CA SER A 48 -2.60 -0.79 -13.26
C SER A 48 -3.74 -0.39 -12.31
N PRO A 49 -4.37 -1.34 -11.60
CA PRO A 49 -5.34 -0.99 -10.55
C PRO A 49 -4.71 -0.18 -9.41
N TYR A 50 -3.38 -0.22 -9.28
CA TYR A 50 -2.64 0.53 -8.27
C TYR A 50 -2.04 1.84 -8.78
N PHE A 51 -2.34 2.26 -10.02
CA PHE A 51 -1.70 3.45 -10.61
C PHE A 51 -1.95 4.70 -9.78
N THR A 52 -3.22 5.02 -9.50
CA THR A 52 -3.62 6.21 -8.75
C THR A 52 -2.99 6.24 -7.35
N VAL A 53 -3.05 5.13 -6.62
CA VAL A 53 -2.52 5.07 -5.24
C VAL A 53 -0.99 5.17 -5.23
N VAL A 54 -0.31 4.66 -6.24
CA VAL A 54 1.16 4.77 -6.35
C VAL A 54 1.58 6.18 -6.73
N GLN A 55 0.90 6.80 -7.70
CA GLN A 55 1.12 8.19 -8.09
C GLN A 55 0.96 9.13 -6.89
N SER A 56 -0.18 9.06 -6.21
CA SER A 56 -0.45 9.93 -5.06
C SER A 56 0.54 9.66 -3.91
N SER A 57 0.94 8.41 -3.69
CA SER A 57 1.92 8.08 -2.65
C SER A 57 3.33 8.61 -2.95
N VAL A 58 3.73 8.74 -4.21
CA VAL A 58 5.01 9.37 -4.56
C VAL A 58 4.94 10.87 -4.37
N GLU A 59 3.87 11.53 -4.85
CA GLU A 59 3.72 12.98 -4.74
C GLU A 59 3.57 13.47 -3.29
N TRP A 60 2.98 12.64 -2.43
CA TRP A 60 2.89 12.89 -1.00
C TRP A 60 4.10 12.37 -0.21
N GLU A 61 5.15 11.92 -0.90
CA GLU A 61 6.42 11.46 -0.35
C GLU A 61 6.30 10.24 0.58
N VAL A 62 5.17 9.52 0.55
CA VAL A 62 4.99 8.23 1.21
C VAL A 62 5.89 7.17 0.56
N LEU A 63 6.10 7.25 -0.76
CA LEU A 63 7.04 6.45 -1.53
C LEU A 63 8.13 7.32 -2.16
N ASN A 64 9.35 6.79 -2.20
CA ASN A 64 10.47 7.39 -2.92
C ASN A 64 10.65 6.70 -4.28
N PRO A 65 10.54 7.42 -5.41
CA PRO A 65 10.62 6.82 -6.75
C PRO A 65 12.02 6.26 -7.09
N SER A 66 13.06 6.63 -6.33
CA SER A 66 14.40 6.05 -6.47
C SER A 66 14.51 4.62 -5.90
N LYS A 67 13.49 4.14 -5.17
CA LYS A 67 13.46 2.79 -4.60
C LYS A 67 12.47 1.93 -5.36
N ALA A 68 12.91 0.74 -5.79
CA ALA A 68 12.03 -0.20 -6.48
C ALA A 68 10.78 -0.52 -5.65
N PHE A 69 9.63 -0.53 -6.32
CA PHE A 69 8.34 -0.82 -5.70
C PHE A 69 7.56 -1.82 -6.55
N ASN A 70 7.04 -2.86 -5.89
CA ASN A 70 6.18 -3.87 -6.50
C ASN A 70 4.87 -3.96 -5.71
N PRO A 71 3.74 -3.50 -6.28
CA PRO A 71 2.46 -3.52 -5.58
C PRO A 71 1.93 -4.93 -5.36
N SER A 72 2.32 -5.91 -6.18
CA SER A 72 1.86 -7.30 -6.07
C SER A 72 2.71 -8.15 -5.12
N ALA A 73 3.80 -7.60 -4.58
CA ALA A 73 4.60 -8.30 -3.58
C ALA A 73 3.87 -8.36 -2.24
N THR A 74 4.09 -9.45 -1.49
CA THR A 74 3.59 -9.60 -0.12
C THR A 74 4.10 -8.48 0.76
N LEU A 75 3.20 -7.90 1.55
CA LEU A 75 3.50 -6.83 2.49
C LEU A 75 4.49 -7.30 3.54
N THR A 76 5.54 -6.51 3.75
CA THR A 76 6.54 -6.76 4.80
C THR A 76 6.43 -5.73 5.92
N ARG A 77 6.97 -6.07 7.10
CA ARG A 77 7.00 -5.15 8.25
C ARG A 77 7.84 -3.91 7.95
N GLU A 78 8.91 -4.08 7.17
CA GLU A 78 9.77 -3.00 6.70
C GLU A 78 8.98 -2.02 5.83
N MET A 79 8.10 -2.52 4.95
CA MET A 79 7.29 -1.66 4.09
C MET A 79 6.23 -0.87 4.89
N VAL A 80 5.61 -1.52 5.88
CA VAL A 80 4.68 -0.86 6.81
C VAL A 80 5.41 0.25 7.58
N ALA A 81 6.56 -0.05 8.19
CA ALA A 81 7.33 0.93 8.93
C ALA A 81 7.79 2.10 8.03
N TYR A 82 8.32 1.80 6.84
CA TYR A 82 8.78 2.80 5.89
C TYR A 82 7.67 3.78 5.49
N THR A 83 6.50 3.27 5.09
CA THR A 83 5.39 4.11 4.62
C THR A 83 4.76 4.92 5.76
N LEU A 84 4.58 4.34 6.95
CA LEU A 84 4.06 5.07 8.11
C LEU A 84 5.01 6.16 8.60
N MET A 85 6.31 5.89 8.65
CA MET A 85 7.29 6.89 9.09
C MET A 85 7.33 8.08 8.14
N ASN A 86 7.31 7.86 6.82
CA ASN A 86 7.28 8.96 5.86
C ASN A 86 5.98 9.78 6.00
N LEU A 87 4.84 9.10 6.15
CA LEU A 87 3.56 9.77 6.34
C LEU A 87 3.54 10.65 7.60
N ILE A 88 4.03 10.12 8.73
CA ILE A 88 4.08 10.86 10.00
C ILE A 88 5.02 12.06 9.90
N SER A 89 6.21 11.89 9.30
CA SER A 89 7.15 13.00 9.09
C SER A 89 6.51 14.16 8.33
N ARG A 90 5.72 13.88 7.29
CA ARG A 90 4.97 14.90 6.54
C ARG A 90 3.94 15.66 7.38
N THR A 91 3.26 14.98 8.30
CA THR A 91 2.25 15.65 9.15
C THR A 91 2.84 16.61 10.18
N HIS A 92 4.13 16.50 10.49
CA HIS A 92 4.82 17.39 11.43
C HIS A 92 5.55 18.57 10.77
N GLU A 93 5.65 18.58 9.45
CA GLU A 93 6.28 19.67 8.67
C GLU A 93 5.26 20.68 8.12
N GLY A 94 3.96 20.46 8.37
CA GLY A 94 2.84 21.31 7.95
C GLY A 94 2.38 22.33 8.99
#